data_AF-D9CHV3-F1
#
_entry.id   AF-D9CHV3-F1
#
_cell.length_a   1.000
_cell.length_b   1.000
_cell.length_c   1.000
_cell.angle_alpha   90.00
_cell.angle_beta   90.00
_cell.angle_gamma   90.00
#
_symmetry.space_group_name_H-M   'P 1'
#
loop_
_entity.id
_entity.type
_entity.pdbx_description
1 polymer ?
#
loop_
_entity_poly.entity_id
_entity_poly.type
_entity_poly.pdbx_seq_one_letter_code
_entity_poly.pdbx_strand_id
1 'polypeptide(L)'
;GDLWYFPPGIPHSIQGLNDTADGCEFLLVFDDGDFSEDSTFSVTDWMAHVPKEVLSRNFKVNASAFDHIPDRELWMLPSAVPPKDIKDGSVVSPQGVVPQPFSFAASKADSTKVAGGSVKVVDSRTFNVPTTIAMAEVTVEEGGMRELHWHPT
;
A
#
# COMPACT_ATOMS: atom_id res chain seq x y z
N GLY A 1 8.36 -4.80 -10.71
CA GLY A 1 6.91 -5.03 -10.46
C GLY A 1 6.14 -3.73 -10.58
N ASP A 2 4.87 -3.67 -10.16
CA ASP A 2 4.14 -2.40 -9.98
C ASP A 2 4.36 -1.85 -8.57
N LEU A 3 4.04 -0.57 -8.35
CA LEU A 3 4.28 0.12 -7.08
C LEU A 3 2.99 0.74 -6.54
N TRP A 4 2.95 0.93 -5.23
CA TRP A 4 2.06 1.87 -4.56
C TRP A 4 2.83 2.73 -3.57
N TYR A 5 2.25 3.87 -3.22
CA TYR A 5 2.72 4.72 -2.14
C TYR A 5 1.53 5.30 -1.40
N PHE A 6 1.51 5.11 -0.08
CA PHE A 6 0.51 5.69 0.79
C PHE A 6 1.14 6.85 1.57
N PRO A 7 0.66 8.10 1.40
CA PRO A 7 1.17 9.21 2.19
C PRO A 7 0.98 8.97 3.70
N PRO A 8 1.84 9.56 4.56
CA PRO A 8 1.75 9.37 6.00
C PRO A 8 0.34 9.65 6.55
N GLY A 9 -0.18 8.72 7.35
CA GLY A 9 -1.48 8.83 8.01
C GLY A 9 -2.71 8.59 7.13
N ILE A 10 -2.54 8.26 5.84
CA ILE A 10 -3.67 7.92 4.97
C ILE A 10 -4.04 6.42 5.14
N PRO A 11 -5.26 6.10 5.60
CA PRO A 11 -5.67 4.71 5.82
C PRO A 11 -5.76 3.95 4.49
N HIS A 12 -5.41 2.67 4.52
CA HIS A 12 -5.37 1.80 3.35
C HIS A 12 -5.67 0.34 3.74
N SER A 13 -5.93 -0.48 2.73
CA SER A 13 -6.16 -1.93 2.87
C SER A 13 -5.60 -2.65 1.66
N ILE A 14 -5.15 -3.90 1.84
CA ILE A 14 -4.65 -4.75 0.76
C ILE A 14 -5.47 -6.04 0.75
N GLN A 15 -5.92 -6.46 -0.43
CA GLN A 15 -6.66 -7.70 -0.61
C GLN A 15 -6.12 -8.45 -1.84
N GLY A 16 -5.72 -9.71 -1.64
CA GLY A 16 -5.29 -10.58 -2.73
C GLY A 16 -6.44 -10.87 -3.70
N LEU A 17 -6.13 -10.87 -5.00
CA LEU A 17 -7.11 -11.09 -6.07
C LEU A 17 -7.23 -12.55 -6.52
N ASN A 18 -6.38 -13.44 -6.00
CA ASN A 18 -6.32 -14.86 -6.38
C ASN A 18 -6.26 -15.06 -7.92
N ASP A 19 -5.58 -14.15 -8.60
CA ASP A 19 -5.35 -14.14 -10.04
C ASP A 19 -4.17 -15.04 -10.45
N THR A 20 -3.27 -15.33 -9.49
CA THR A 20 -2.25 -16.36 -9.59
C THR A 20 -2.52 -17.50 -8.61
N ALA A 21 -1.99 -18.70 -8.88
CA ALA A 21 -2.16 -19.86 -8.00
C ALA A 21 -1.49 -19.68 -6.63
N ASP A 22 -0.48 -18.80 -6.55
CA ASP A 22 0.35 -18.58 -5.35
C ASP A 22 -0.06 -17.32 -4.57
N GLY A 23 -1.08 -16.59 -5.03
CA GLY A 23 -1.56 -15.36 -4.38
C GLY A 23 -0.72 -14.13 -4.75
N CYS A 24 -0.46 -13.26 -3.77
CA CYS A 24 0.35 -12.06 -3.95
C CYS A 24 1.46 -11.99 -2.90
N GLU A 25 2.66 -11.64 -3.33
CA GLU A 25 3.81 -11.35 -2.48
C GLU A 25 4.41 -10.01 -2.89
N PHE A 26 4.82 -9.20 -1.91
CA PHE A 26 5.29 -7.84 -2.14
C PHE A 26 6.25 -7.39 -1.04
N LEU A 27 7.05 -6.37 -1.34
CA LEU A 27 7.95 -5.72 -0.39
C LEU A 27 7.38 -4.37 0.02
N LEU A 28 7.20 -4.16 1.32
CA LEU A 28 6.86 -2.86 1.91
C LEU A 28 8.13 -2.20 2.44
N VAL A 29 8.26 -0.90 2.20
CA VAL A 29 9.34 -0.06 2.75
C VAL A 29 8.69 1.13 3.43
N PHE A 30 9.07 1.34 4.70
CA PHE A 30 8.65 2.48 5.50
C PHE A 30 9.83 3.45 5.61
N ASP A 31 9.55 4.75 5.63
CA ASP A 31 10.56 5.82 5.67
C ASP A 31 11.09 6.11 7.09
N ASP A 32 10.78 5.23 8.04
CA ASP A 32 11.30 5.22 9.40
C ASP A 32 11.91 3.85 9.71
N GLY A 33 13.17 3.84 10.16
CA GLY A 33 13.91 2.62 10.48
C GLY A 33 13.45 1.94 11.77
N ASP A 34 12.72 2.64 12.63
CA ASP A 34 12.16 2.10 13.87
C ASP A 34 10.75 1.51 13.66
N PHE A 35 10.25 1.48 12.42
CA PHE A 35 8.94 0.90 12.09
C PHE A 35 8.86 -0.58 12.48
N SER A 36 7.69 -0.97 13.01
CA SER A 36 7.29 -2.35 13.26
C SER A 36 5.87 -2.57 12.73
N GLU A 37 5.66 -3.69 12.01
CA GLU A 37 4.32 -4.06 11.51
C GLU A 37 3.32 -4.32 12.63
N ASP A 38 3.79 -4.73 13.81
CA ASP A 38 2.98 -4.95 15.01
C ASP A 38 2.47 -3.63 15.65
N SER A 39 2.89 -2.47 15.14
CA SER A 39 2.56 -1.15 15.69
C SER A 39 1.72 -0.28 14.74
N THR A 40 1.08 -0.90 13.75
CA THR A 40 0.13 -0.19 12.88
C THR A 40 -1.19 0.12 13.61
N PHE A 41 -1.97 1.06 13.08
CA PHE A 41 -3.29 1.39 13.62
C PHE A 41 -4.39 0.60 12.88
N SER A 42 -4.80 -0.53 13.45
CA SER A 42 -5.89 -1.34 12.89
C SER A 42 -7.27 -0.82 13.29
N VAL A 43 -8.22 -0.86 12.34
CA VAL A 43 -9.61 -0.44 12.58
C VAL A 43 -10.29 -1.30 13.64
N THR A 44 -10.00 -2.59 13.68
CA THR A 44 -10.61 -3.52 14.64
C THR A 44 -10.02 -3.35 16.03
N ASP A 45 -8.71 -3.12 16.13
CA ASP A 45 -8.05 -2.81 17.40
C ASP A 45 -8.54 -1.48 17.98
N TRP A 46 -8.66 -0.45 17.15
CA TRP A 46 -9.22 0.84 17.58
C TRP A 46 -10.65 0.68 18.10
N MET A 47 -11.52 -0.03 17.35
CA MET A 47 -12.91 -0.23 17.75
C MET A 47 -13.05 -1.08 19.01
N ALA A 48 -12.16 -2.05 19.24
CA ALA A 48 -12.12 -2.85 20.47
C ALA A 48 -11.81 -2.00 21.72
N HIS A 49 -11.04 -0.92 21.54
CA HIS A 49 -10.58 -0.04 22.62
C HIS A 49 -11.37 1.28 22.75
N VAL A 50 -12.47 1.44 22.01
CA VAL A 50 -13.40 2.57 22.17
C VAL A 50 -14.71 2.08 22.82
N PRO A 51 -15.19 2.72 23.90
CA PRO A 51 -16.47 2.35 24.51
C PRO A 51 -17.61 2.33 23.49
N LYS A 52 -18.45 1.28 23.49
CA LYS A 52 -19.58 1.13 22.56
C LYS A 52 -20.54 2.33 22.55
N GLU A 53 -20.68 3.02 23.68
CA GLU A 53 -21.46 4.24 23.80
C GLU A 53 -20.88 5.40 22.99
N VAL A 54 -19.55 5.52 22.90
CA VAL A 54 -18.86 6.51 22.08
C VAL A 54 -19.01 6.16 20.60
N LEU A 55 -18.84 4.90 20.22
CA LEU A 55 -19.10 4.42 18.86
C LEU A 55 -20.55 4.69 18.44
N SER A 56 -21.51 4.36 19.31
CA SER A 56 -22.94 4.63 19.14
C SER A 56 -23.22 6.11 18.89
N ARG A 57 -22.62 7.02 19.67
CA ARG A 57 -22.77 8.46 19.47
C ARG A 57 -22.15 8.93 18.15
N ASN A 58 -20.97 8.42 17.80
CA ASN A 58 -20.26 8.78 16.58
C ASN A 58 -21.04 8.37 15.31
N PHE A 59 -21.47 7.10 15.25
CA PHE A 59 -22.17 6.54 14.10
C PHE A 59 -23.70 6.76 14.11
N LYS A 60 -24.24 7.32 15.20
CA LYS A 60 -25.68 7.60 15.39
C LYS A 60 -26.56 6.36 15.26
N VAL A 61 -26.11 5.24 15.81
CA VAL A 61 -26.83 3.95 15.87
C VAL A 61 -26.92 3.45 17.31
N ASN A 62 -27.80 2.48 17.59
CA ASN A 62 -27.86 1.86 18.92
C ASN A 62 -26.55 1.16 19.26
N ALA A 63 -26.15 1.19 20.54
CA ALA A 63 -24.91 0.55 21.00
C ALA A 63 -24.85 -0.96 20.70
N SER A 64 -26.01 -1.63 20.62
CA SER A 64 -26.10 -3.04 20.26
C SER A 64 -25.64 -3.34 18.82
N ALA A 65 -25.56 -2.34 17.94
CA ALA A 65 -24.96 -2.51 16.60
C ALA A 65 -23.47 -2.90 16.67
N PHE A 66 -22.83 -2.63 17.81
CA PHE A 66 -21.42 -2.94 18.06
C PHE A 66 -21.24 -4.18 18.95
N ASP A 67 -22.28 -4.99 19.17
CA ASP A 67 -22.17 -6.19 20.02
C ASP A 67 -21.29 -7.30 19.44
N HIS A 68 -21.05 -7.27 18.13
CA HIS A 68 -20.26 -8.26 17.40
C HIS A 68 -18.96 -7.71 16.83
N ILE A 69 -18.52 -6.52 17.27
CA ILE A 69 -17.17 -6.07 16.92
C ILE A 69 -16.14 -7.02 17.52
N PRO A 70 -15.04 -7.32 16.81
CA PRO A 70 -13.93 -8.07 17.38
C PRO A 70 -13.39 -7.39 18.64
N ASP A 71 -12.99 -8.19 19.63
CA ASP A 71 -12.40 -7.73 20.90
C ASP A 71 -10.88 -7.52 20.84
N ARG A 72 -10.31 -7.68 19.64
CA ARG A 72 -8.89 -7.60 19.35
C ARG A 72 -8.67 -7.25 17.88
N GLU A 73 -7.43 -6.93 17.55
CA GLU A 73 -7.01 -6.79 16.16
C GLU A 73 -7.31 -8.03 15.32
N LEU A 74 -7.84 -7.77 14.13
CA LEU A 74 -7.80 -8.67 12.99
C LEU A 74 -6.83 -8.09 11.96
N TRP A 75 -5.70 -8.78 11.77
CA TRP A 75 -4.62 -8.33 10.91
C TRP A 75 -4.81 -8.83 9.47
N MET A 76 -4.45 -10.09 9.20
CA MET A 76 -4.62 -10.74 7.90
C MET A 76 -5.65 -11.85 7.98
N LEU A 77 -6.68 -11.76 7.15
CA LEU A 77 -7.81 -12.70 7.15
C LEU A 77 -8.09 -13.26 5.76
N PRO A 78 -8.50 -14.53 5.66
CA PRO A 78 -9.08 -15.05 4.43
C PRO A 78 -10.41 -14.33 4.15
N SER A 79 -10.61 -13.96 2.87
CA SER A 79 -11.84 -13.37 2.37
C SER A 79 -12.20 -13.97 1.02
N ALA A 80 -13.46 -13.85 0.62
CA ALA A 80 -13.85 -14.09 -0.76
C ALA A 80 -13.05 -13.16 -1.70
N VAL A 81 -12.70 -13.68 -2.87
CA VAL A 81 -12.04 -12.91 -3.93
C VAL A 81 -12.95 -11.76 -4.36
N PRO A 82 -12.45 -10.52 -4.45
CA PRO A 82 -13.28 -9.39 -4.86
C PRO A 82 -13.72 -9.54 -6.33
N PRO A 83 -14.80 -8.87 -6.76
CA PRO A 83 -15.22 -8.86 -8.16
C PRO A 83 -14.10 -8.40 -9.09
N LYS A 84 -13.99 -9.03 -10.28
CA LYS A 84 -12.92 -8.72 -11.25
C LYS A 84 -12.99 -7.29 -11.80
N ASP A 85 -14.19 -6.71 -11.87
CA ASP A 85 -14.39 -5.36 -12.41
C ASP A 85 -14.63 -4.38 -11.26
N ILE A 86 -13.63 -3.54 -10.98
CA ILE A 86 -13.67 -2.56 -9.88
C ILE A 86 -14.70 -1.45 -10.18
N LYS A 87 -15.13 -1.30 -11.44
CA LYS A 87 -16.10 -0.27 -11.84
C LYS A 87 -17.48 -0.46 -11.20
N ASP A 88 -17.90 -1.70 -10.96
CA ASP A 88 -19.21 -2.00 -10.36
C ASP A 88 -19.21 -1.93 -8.82
N GLY A 89 -18.04 -1.71 -8.19
CA GLY A 89 -17.87 -1.70 -6.73
C GLY A 89 -17.12 -0.49 -6.16
N SER A 90 -16.70 0.45 -7.01
CA SER A 90 -15.98 1.65 -6.56
C SER A 90 -16.89 2.57 -5.76
N VAL A 91 -16.43 3.02 -4.59
CA VAL A 91 -17.14 4.02 -3.78
C VAL A 91 -17.14 5.36 -4.51
N VAL A 92 -18.33 5.90 -4.77
CA VAL A 92 -18.49 7.25 -5.31
C VAL A 92 -18.47 8.25 -4.15
N SER A 93 -17.43 9.08 -4.10
CA SER A 93 -17.29 10.13 -3.09
C SER A 93 -17.85 11.46 -3.61
N PRO A 94 -18.69 12.19 -2.84
CA PRO A 94 -19.11 13.53 -3.19
C PRO A 94 -17.96 14.55 -3.18
N GLN A 95 -16.82 14.21 -2.55
CA GLN A 95 -15.59 15.02 -2.59
C GLN A 95 -14.77 14.79 -3.88
N GLY A 96 -15.23 13.91 -4.78
CA GLY A 96 -14.55 13.59 -6.02
C GLY A 96 -13.47 12.52 -5.87
N VAL A 97 -12.52 12.52 -6.81
CA VAL A 97 -11.41 11.55 -6.88
C VAL A 97 -10.11 12.20 -6.45
N VAL A 98 -9.15 11.39 -5.98
CA VAL A 98 -7.80 11.86 -5.68
C VAL A 98 -7.14 12.43 -6.94
N PRO A 99 -6.43 13.57 -6.85
CA PRO A 99 -5.86 14.23 -8.03
C PRO A 99 -4.68 13.46 -8.65
N GLN A 100 -3.99 12.65 -7.85
CA GLN A 100 -2.90 11.80 -8.28
C GLN A 100 -3.16 10.37 -7.78
N PRO A 101 -2.93 9.34 -8.62
CA PRO A 101 -3.12 7.95 -8.20
C PRO A 101 -2.05 7.53 -7.19
N PHE A 102 -2.40 6.69 -6.23
CA PHE A 102 -1.46 6.11 -5.25
C PHE A 102 -0.77 4.85 -5.76
N SER A 103 -0.99 4.46 -7.03
CA SER A 103 -0.33 3.35 -7.69
C SER A 103 0.39 3.81 -8.94
N PHE A 104 1.46 3.09 -9.30
CA PHE A 104 2.27 3.36 -10.47
C PHE A 104 2.67 2.05 -11.14
N ALA A 105 2.41 1.95 -12.45
CA ALA A 105 2.69 0.76 -13.25
C ALA A 105 4.19 0.65 -13.61
N ALA A 106 5.06 0.54 -12.62
CA ALA A 106 6.51 0.46 -12.82
C ALA A 106 6.94 -0.74 -13.67
N SER A 107 6.12 -1.80 -13.75
CA SER A 107 6.38 -2.93 -14.65
C SER A 107 6.37 -2.52 -16.12
N LYS A 108 5.62 -1.47 -16.45
CA LYS A 108 5.46 -0.92 -17.81
C LYS A 108 6.32 0.31 -18.07
N ALA A 109 6.99 0.86 -17.07
CA ALA A 109 7.90 1.98 -17.23
C ALA A 109 9.20 1.53 -17.91
N ASP A 110 9.73 2.36 -18.81
CA ASP A 110 10.96 2.08 -19.53
C ASP A 110 12.17 1.98 -18.58
N SER A 111 13.08 1.06 -18.88
CA SER A 111 14.40 1.00 -18.22
C SER A 111 15.49 1.55 -19.14
N THR A 112 16.52 2.12 -18.53
CA THR A 112 17.74 2.54 -19.22
C THR A 112 18.68 1.35 -19.32
N LYS A 113 18.98 0.91 -20.55
CA LYS A 113 19.99 -0.12 -20.80
C LYS A 113 21.39 0.44 -20.60
N VAL A 114 22.24 -0.33 -19.93
CA VAL A 114 23.65 -0.03 -19.70
C VAL A 114 24.51 -1.24 -20.06
N ALA A 115 25.83 -1.09 -20.12
CA ALA A 115 26.74 -2.12 -20.62
C ALA A 115 26.64 -3.48 -19.87
N GLY A 116 26.23 -3.49 -18.60
CA GLY A 116 26.12 -4.69 -17.76
C GLY A 116 24.71 -5.01 -17.27
N GLY A 117 23.66 -4.46 -17.90
CA GLY A 117 22.27 -4.72 -17.53
C GLY A 117 21.35 -3.52 -17.74
N SER A 118 20.49 -3.22 -16.75
CA SER A 118 19.56 -2.08 -16.86
C SER A 118 19.25 -1.44 -15.51
N VAL A 119 18.83 -0.18 -15.56
CA VAL A 119 18.36 0.57 -14.40
C VAL A 119 17.05 1.27 -14.71
N LYS A 120 16.10 1.20 -13.78
CA LYS A 120 14.83 1.92 -13.83
C LYS A 120 14.68 2.73 -12.56
N VAL A 121 14.49 4.04 -12.69
CA VAL A 121 14.33 4.94 -11.54
C VAL A 121 12.90 5.46 -11.51
N VAL A 122 12.26 5.34 -10.35
CA VAL A 122 10.93 5.90 -10.08
C VAL A 122 11.05 6.81 -8.85
N ASP A 123 10.71 8.08 -9.04
CA ASP A 123 10.71 9.10 -7.99
C ASP A 123 9.59 10.11 -8.23
N SER A 124 9.53 11.18 -7.43
CA SER A 124 8.49 12.22 -7.48
C SER A 124 8.35 12.94 -8.83
N ARG A 125 9.30 12.79 -9.76
CA ARG A 125 9.25 13.37 -11.11
C ARG A 125 8.41 12.53 -12.07
N THR A 126 8.26 11.24 -11.81
CA THR A 126 7.52 10.28 -12.65
C THR A 126 6.32 9.66 -11.93
N PHE A 127 6.47 9.33 -10.65
CA PHE A 127 5.41 8.94 -9.74
C PHE A 127 5.26 10.05 -8.69
N ASN A 128 4.33 10.98 -8.92
CA ASN A 128 4.31 12.27 -8.24
C ASN A 128 3.82 12.27 -6.78
N VAL A 129 3.27 11.16 -6.30
CA VAL A 129 2.73 11.05 -4.94
C VAL A 129 3.83 10.82 -3.89
N PRO A 130 4.79 9.89 -4.09
CA PRO A 130 5.93 9.74 -3.19
C PRO A 130 6.70 11.05 -2.97
N THR A 131 6.78 11.49 -1.71
CA THR A 131 7.59 12.65 -1.32
C THR A 131 8.83 12.27 -0.51
N THR A 132 8.85 11.07 0.09
CA THR A 132 9.88 10.62 1.02
C THR A 132 10.70 9.42 0.53
N ILE A 133 10.24 8.74 -0.54
CA ILE A 133 10.88 7.52 -1.06
C ILE A 133 11.11 7.66 -2.57
N ALA A 134 12.31 7.30 -3.02
CA ALA A 134 12.65 7.05 -4.42
C ALA A 134 13.14 5.61 -4.57
N MET A 135 12.85 4.98 -5.71
CA MET A 135 13.18 3.58 -5.99
C MET A 135 14.03 3.48 -7.25
N ALA A 136 15.04 2.61 -7.21
CA ALA A 136 15.78 2.18 -8.39
C ALA A 136 15.76 0.65 -8.50
N GLU A 137 15.17 0.12 -9.58
CA GLU A 137 15.23 -1.29 -9.94
C GLU A 137 16.47 -1.48 -10.82
N VAL A 138 17.44 -2.28 -10.33
CA VAL A 138 18.72 -2.51 -11.00
C VAL A 138 18.85 -3.98 -11.36
N THR A 139 19.00 -4.28 -12.64
CA THR A 139 19.33 -5.61 -13.13
C THR A 139 20.82 -5.63 -13.50
N VAL A 140 21.56 -6.57 -12.92
CA VAL A 140 22.96 -6.83 -13.25
C VAL A 140 23.04 -8.19 -13.92
N GLU A 141 23.48 -8.20 -15.18
CA GLU A 141 23.67 -9.43 -15.95
C GLU A 141 24.92 -10.19 -15.47
N GLU A 142 25.04 -11.46 -15.87
CA GLU A 142 26.22 -12.27 -15.54
C GLU A 142 27.53 -11.58 -15.98
N GLY A 143 28.50 -11.49 -15.07
CA GLY A 143 29.77 -10.79 -15.28
C GLY A 143 29.67 -9.25 -15.25
N GLY A 144 28.47 -8.69 -15.09
CA GLY A 144 28.24 -7.27 -14.90
C GLY A 144 28.57 -6.78 -13.49
N MET A 145 28.63 -5.45 -13.34
CA MET A 145 28.81 -4.79 -12.05
C MET A 145 28.12 -3.43 -12.07
N ARG A 146 27.50 -3.04 -10.95
CA ARG A 146 27.13 -1.63 -10.70
C ARG A 146 28.42 -0.85 -10.44
N GLU A 147 28.73 0.11 -11.30
CA GLU A 147 29.91 0.96 -11.16
C GLU A 147 30.04 1.59 -9.75
N LEU A 148 31.28 1.85 -9.33
CA LEU A 148 31.56 2.57 -8.10
C LEU A 148 30.96 3.98 -8.18
N HIS A 149 30.05 4.28 -7.26
CA HIS A 149 29.36 5.56 -7.19
C HIS A 149 28.96 5.82 -5.73
N TRP A 150 28.44 7.04 -5.49
CA TRP A 150 27.79 7.41 -4.25
C TRP A 150 26.52 8.20 -4.56
N HIS A 151 25.62 8.29 -3.60
CA HIS A 151 24.50 9.22 -3.64
C HIS A 151 24.92 10.50 -2.92
N PRO A 152 24.89 11.68 -3.58
CA PRO A 152 25.23 12.93 -2.91
C PRO A 152 24.18 13.25 -1.84
N THR A 153 24.65 13.88 -0.75
CA THR A 153 23.81 14.43 0.33
C THR A 153 23.15 15.73 -0.07
#